data_AF-A0A1E8EZS6-F1
#
_entry.id   AF-A0A1E8EZS6-F1
#
_cell.length_a   1.000
_cell.length_b   1.000
_cell.length_c   1.000
_cell.angle_alpha   90.00
_cell.angle_beta   90.00
_cell.angle_gamma   90.00
#
_symmetry.space_group_name_H-M   'P 1'
#
loop_
_entity.id
_entity.type
_entity.pdbx_description
1 polymer ?
#
loop_
_entity_poly.entity_id
_entity_poly.type
_entity_poly.pdbx_seq_one_letter_code
_entity_poly.pdbx_strand_id
1 'polypeptide(L)'
;MKELLNKLLQNTFIPTIDMPTKLPDEAGAYLICAKNTDVLPERMKELEYSYVDGLPVIYVGIAGRPTSKVKSIRRRDYKNHFNGKARISTLRKSLGVLFGFEKEYESEINNLKYKFIDEHEEKLSKWMKDNLIMHFVTIDNPMEFEIYLINTYEPPLNLKDNKSEKNRAFRKQLSQLRTR
;
A
#
# COMPACT_ATOMS: atom_id res chain seq x y z
N MET A 1 9.47 -10.33 -16.91
CA MET A 1 8.24 -10.20 -16.10
C MET A 1 7.92 -11.44 -15.28
N LYS A 2 7.69 -12.62 -15.90
CA LYS A 2 7.37 -13.85 -15.14
C LYS A 2 8.43 -14.23 -14.09
N GLU A 3 9.71 -14.13 -14.43
CA GLU A 3 10.79 -14.41 -13.47
C GLU A 3 10.79 -13.45 -12.28
N LEU A 4 10.60 -12.14 -12.52
CA LEU A 4 10.48 -11.14 -11.47
C LEU A 4 9.25 -11.37 -10.60
N LEU A 5 8.14 -11.81 -11.19
CA LEU A 5 6.95 -12.19 -10.45
C LEU A 5 7.22 -13.39 -9.54
N ASN A 6 7.85 -14.45 -10.05
CA ASN A 6 8.21 -15.61 -9.25
C ASN A 6 9.12 -15.22 -8.08
N LYS A 7 10.15 -14.39 -8.32
CA LYS A 7 11.02 -13.85 -7.26
C LYS A 7 10.26 -13.00 -6.25
N LEU A 8 9.31 -12.19 -6.71
CA LEU A 8 8.47 -11.38 -5.82
C LEU A 8 7.65 -12.28 -4.89
N LEU A 9 7.00 -13.31 -5.45
CA LEU A 9 6.11 -14.19 -4.68
C LEU A 9 6.87 -15.06 -3.68
N GLN A 10 8.11 -15.45 -3.99
CA GLN A 10 8.99 -16.20 -3.07
C GLN A 10 9.46 -15.39 -1.85
N ASN A 11 9.41 -14.06 -1.92
CA ASN A 11 9.93 -13.17 -0.89
C ASN A 11 8.80 -12.53 -0.09
N THR A 12 8.45 -13.12 1.04
CA THR A 12 7.39 -12.63 1.93
C THR A 12 7.96 -11.94 3.16
N PHE A 13 7.32 -10.85 3.56
CA PHE A 13 7.58 -10.11 4.79
C PHE A 13 6.30 -9.99 5.62
N ILE A 14 6.34 -10.50 6.86
CA ILE A 14 5.26 -10.48 7.84
C ILE A 14 5.67 -9.53 8.98
N PRO A 15 5.05 -8.34 9.10
CA PRO A 15 5.49 -7.29 10.04
C PRO A 15 5.54 -7.69 11.52
N THR A 16 4.76 -8.69 11.94
CA THR A 16 4.73 -9.16 13.34
C THR A 16 5.79 -10.20 13.65
N ILE A 17 6.45 -10.77 12.64
CA ILE A 17 7.39 -11.89 12.80
C ILE A 17 8.78 -11.52 12.29
N ASP A 18 8.84 -10.85 11.14
CA ASP A 18 10.09 -10.54 10.46
C ASP A 18 10.73 -9.26 10.98
N MET A 19 12.05 -9.31 11.19
CA MET A 19 12.84 -8.12 11.44
C MET A 19 12.88 -7.24 10.17
N PRO A 20 12.83 -5.90 10.29
CA PRO A 20 12.89 -5.00 9.14
C PRO A 20 14.09 -5.23 8.22
N THR A 21 15.19 -5.78 8.75
CA THR A 21 16.42 -6.13 8.00
C THR A 21 16.21 -7.21 6.95
N LYS A 22 15.15 -8.02 7.02
CA LYS A 22 14.73 -8.94 5.96
C LYS A 22 14.38 -8.21 4.66
N LEU A 23 13.89 -6.98 4.76
CA LEU A 23 13.68 -6.16 3.58
C LEU A 23 15.02 -5.57 3.09
N PRO A 24 15.25 -5.56 1.78
CA PRO A 24 16.47 -5.03 1.20
C PRO A 24 16.50 -3.50 1.31
N ASP A 25 17.70 -2.95 1.47
CA ASP A 25 17.93 -1.50 1.39
C ASP A 25 18.18 -1.05 -0.06
N GLU A 26 17.30 -1.48 -0.97
CA GLU A 26 17.48 -1.35 -2.41
C GLU A 26 16.19 -0.91 -3.11
N ALA A 27 16.33 -0.49 -4.37
CA ALA A 27 15.19 -0.29 -5.25
C ALA A 27 14.47 -1.62 -5.52
N GLY A 28 13.17 -1.53 -5.76
CA GLY A 28 12.39 -2.69 -6.11
C GLY A 28 10.89 -2.43 -6.14
N ALA A 29 10.13 -3.52 -6.24
CA ALA A 29 8.67 -3.50 -6.25
C ALA A 29 8.12 -4.36 -5.13
N TYR A 30 6.91 -4.06 -4.72
CA TYR A 30 6.20 -4.82 -3.72
C TYR A 30 4.70 -4.83 -3.97
N LEU A 31 4.05 -5.87 -3.48
CA LEU A 31 2.61 -5.94 -3.33
C LEU A 31 2.25 -6.17 -1.86
N ILE A 32 1.10 -5.67 -1.47
CA ILE A 32 0.54 -5.80 -0.14
C ILE A 32 -0.74 -6.62 -0.23
N CYS A 33 -0.78 -7.69 0.54
CA CYS A 33 -1.96 -8.50 0.75
C CYS A 33 -2.54 -8.24 2.14
N ALA A 34 -3.86 -8.39 2.28
CA ALA A 34 -4.47 -8.57 3.59
C ALA A 34 -4.53 -10.06 3.94
N LYS A 35 -4.55 -10.40 5.24
CA LYS A 35 -4.66 -11.79 5.70
C LYS A 35 -5.98 -12.46 5.27
N ASN A 36 -7.05 -11.69 5.18
CA ASN A 36 -8.35 -12.08 4.64
C ASN A 36 -9.16 -10.81 4.31
N THR A 37 -10.34 -10.95 3.71
CA THR A 37 -11.23 -9.83 3.42
C THR A 37 -11.96 -9.31 4.67
N ASP A 38 -12.20 -10.15 5.67
CA ASP A 38 -12.96 -9.80 6.88
C ASP A 38 -12.25 -8.77 7.78
N VAL A 39 -10.92 -8.72 7.75
CA VAL A 39 -10.13 -7.73 8.49
C VAL A 39 -10.15 -6.35 7.84
N LEU A 40 -10.55 -6.25 6.57
CA LEU A 40 -10.54 -5.00 5.81
C LEU A 40 -11.66 -4.05 6.27
N PRO A 41 -11.53 -2.73 6.00
CA PRO A 41 -12.62 -1.78 6.21
C PRO A 41 -13.92 -2.25 5.55
N GLU A 42 -15.09 -1.94 6.13
CA GLU A 42 -16.40 -2.42 5.64
C GLU A 42 -16.60 -2.25 4.13
N ARG A 43 -16.25 -1.07 3.60
CA ARG A 43 -16.37 -0.74 2.16
C ARG A 43 -15.48 -1.58 1.23
N MET A 44 -14.58 -2.38 1.80
CA MET A 44 -13.67 -3.25 1.07
C MET A 44 -14.10 -4.73 1.12
N LYS A 45 -14.90 -5.15 2.10
CA LYS A 45 -15.18 -6.59 2.35
C LYS A 45 -15.78 -7.33 1.15
N GLU A 46 -16.66 -6.66 0.40
CA GLU A 46 -17.39 -7.24 -0.74
C GLU A 46 -16.78 -6.87 -2.10
N LEU A 47 -15.56 -6.32 -2.13
CA LEU A 47 -14.88 -6.02 -3.40
C LEU A 47 -14.37 -7.30 -4.07
N GLU A 48 -14.14 -7.19 -5.38
CA GLU A 48 -13.48 -8.25 -6.14
C GLU A 48 -11.96 -8.15 -6.00
N TYR A 49 -11.30 -9.28 -5.71
CA TYR A 49 -9.86 -9.34 -5.50
C TYR A 49 -9.18 -10.32 -6.44
N SER A 50 -7.95 -9.98 -6.81
CA SER A 50 -6.96 -10.95 -7.27
C SER A 50 -6.20 -11.47 -6.06
N TYR A 51 -5.72 -12.71 -6.12
CA TYR A 51 -5.13 -13.40 -4.97
C TYR A 51 -3.69 -13.85 -5.23
N VAL A 52 -2.90 -13.85 -4.17
CA VAL A 52 -1.58 -14.48 -4.08
C VAL A 52 -1.61 -15.42 -2.89
N ASP A 53 -1.39 -16.71 -3.11
CA ASP A 53 -1.40 -17.74 -2.06
C ASP A 53 -2.66 -17.68 -1.17
N GLY A 54 -3.82 -17.42 -1.79
CA GLY A 54 -5.10 -17.27 -1.09
C GLY A 54 -5.31 -15.93 -0.36
N LEU A 55 -4.35 -15.01 -0.43
CA LEU A 55 -4.42 -13.69 0.21
C LEU A 55 -4.87 -12.61 -0.79
N PRO A 56 -5.89 -11.77 -0.46
CA PRO A 56 -6.35 -10.70 -1.34
C PRO A 56 -5.29 -9.62 -1.51
N VAL A 57 -4.92 -9.32 -2.76
CA VAL A 57 -3.98 -8.24 -3.11
C VAL A 57 -4.70 -6.90 -3.05
N ILE A 58 -4.28 -6.02 -2.14
CA ILE A 58 -4.96 -4.74 -1.92
C ILE A 58 -4.21 -3.54 -2.49
N TYR A 59 -2.88 -3.64 -2.65
CA TYR A 59 -2.03 -2.53 -3.08
C TYR A 59 -0.72 -3.00 -3.71
N VAL A 60 -0.20 -2.24 -4.67
CA VAL A 60 1.12 -2.40 -5.28
C VAL A 60 1.89 -1.08 -5.14
N GLY A 61 3.18 -1.16 -4.86
CA GLY A 61 4.05 0.01 -4.83
C GLY A 61 5.49 -0.32 -5.23
N ILE A 62 6.30 0.73 -5.33
CA ILE A 62 7.71 0.63 -5.70
C ILE A 62 8.60 1.55 -4.87
N ALA A 63 9.84 1.11 -4.70
CA ALA A 63 10.95 1.93 -4.23
C ALA A 63 11.93 2.11 -5.39
N GLY A 64 12.29 3.33 -5.77
CA GLY A 64 13.31 3.51 -6.83
C GLY A 64 12.95 4.43 -7.98
N ARG A 65 11.83 5.16 -7.92
CA ARG A 65 11.54 6.21 -8.93
C ARG A 65 12.73 7.17 -9.03
N PRO A 66 13.13 7.63 -10.23
CA PRO A 66 14.27 8.53 -10.41
C PRO A 66 14.21 9.79 -9.53
N THR A 67 13.01 10.33 -9.31
CA THR A 67 12.74 11.52 -8.47
C THR A 67 12.86 11.27 -6.96
N SER A 68 13.12 10.03 -6.54
CA SER A 68 13.20 9.65 -5.13
C SER A 68 14.57 9.90 -4.55
N LYS A 69 14.65 10.69 -3.47
CA LYS A 69 15.89 10.87 -2.70
C LYS A 69 16.40 9.56 -2.08
N VAL A 70 15.48 8.71 -1.64
CA VAL A 70 15.78 7.39 -1.06
C VAL A 70 15.09 6.32 -1.90
N LYS A 71 15.88 5.42 -2.46
CA LYS A 71 15.44 4.31 -3.30
C LYS A 71 15.61 3.00 -2.53
N SER A 72 14.72 2.78 -1.56
CA SER A 72 14.85 1.68 -0.61
C SER A 72 13.49 1.17 -0.17
N ILE A 73 13.24 -0.12 -0.41
CA ILE A 73 12.07 -0.82 0.11
C ILE A 73 12.05 -0.72 1.64
N ARG A 74 13.17 -0.99 2.32
CA ARG A 74 13.27 -0.97 3.79
C ARG A 74 13.19 0.44 4.39
N ARG A 75 14.13 1.33 4.04
CA ARG A 75 14.33 2.62 4.73
C ARG A 75 13.24 3.63 4.43
N ARG A 76 12.57 3.50 3.28
CA ARG A 76 11.53 4.44 2.87
C ARG A 76 10.16 3.80 2.89
N ASP A 77 9.87 2.88 1.99
CA ASP A 77 8.49 2.46 1.74
C ASP A 77 7.91 1.68 2.93
N TYR A 78 8.62 0.66 3.40
CA TYR A 78 8.21 -0.08 4.58
C TYR A 78 8.12 0.82 5.83
N LYS A 79 9.15 1.64 6.08
CA LYS A 79 9.13 2.59 7.20
C LYS A 79 7.93 3.53 7.13
N ASN A 80 7.61 4.05 5.95
CA ASN A 80 6.50 4.98 5.76
C ASN A 80 5.12 4.31 5.90
N HIS A 81 4.98 3.07 5.43
CA HIS A 81 3.71 2.34 5.52
C HIS A 81 3.42 1.85 6.93
N PHE A 82 4.39 1.18 7.57
CA PHE A 82 4.16 0.47 8.83
C PHE A 82 4.55 1.27 10.07
N ASN A 83 5.43 2.27 9.95
CA ASN A 83 5.91 3.10 11.07
C ASN A 83 5.81 4.62 10.78
N GLY A 84 5.13 5.00 9.70
CA GLY A 84 5.00 6.39 9.27
C GLY A 84 3.62 6.96 9.57
N LYS A 85 3.36 8.15 9.00
CA LYS A 85 2.07 8.83 9.08
C LYS A 85 1.44 8.90 7.69
N ALA A 86 0.12 9.08 7.63
CA ALA A 86 -0.62 9.18 6.37
C ALA A 86 -0.09 10.29 5.44
N ARG A 87 0.50 11.35 6.01
CA ARG A 87 1.13 12.44 5.25
C ARG A 87 2.05 11.98 4.11
N ILE A 88 2.80 10.90 4.31
CA ILE A 88 3.83 10.40 3.37
C ILE A 88 3.50 9.03 2.77
N SER A 89 2.30 8.50 3.03
CA SER A 89 1.91 7.16 2.59
C SER A 89 0.51 7.15 1.97
N THR A 90 0.45 6.91 0.67
CA THR A 90 -0.80 6.77 -0.10
C THR A 90 -1.66 5.63 0.41
N LEU A 91 -1.04 4.49 0.75
CA LEU A 91 -1.72 3.33 1.34
C LEU A 91 -2.38 3.71 2.69
N ARG A 92 -1.65 4.39 3.59
CA ARG A 92 -2.19 4.84 4.87
C ARG A 92 -3.34 5.82 4.69
N LYS A 93 -3.21 6.78 3.76
CA LYS A 93 -4.31 7.71 3.43
C LYS A 93 -5.56 6.95 3.02
N SER A 94 -5.43 5.98 2.12
CA SER A 94 -6.57 5.18 1.66
C SER A 94 -7.21 4.38 2.81
N LEU A 95 -6.42 3.67 3.60
CA LEU A 95 -6.94 2.86 4.71
C LEU A 95 -7.59 3.70 5.80
N GLY A 96 -6.94 4.78 6.26
CA GLY A 96 -7.47 5.57 7.36
C GLY A 96 -8.78 6.29 7.00
N VAL A 97 -8.96 6.79 5.77
CA VAL A 97 -10.25 7.36 5.38
C VAL A 97 -11.35 6.31 5.24
N LEU A 98 -10.99 5.06 4.91
CA LEU A 98 -11.94 3.94 4.86
C LEU A 98 -12.35 3.47 6.27
N PHE A 99 -11.46 3.62 7.26
CA PHE A 99 -11.79 3.42 8.67
C PHE A 99 -12.52 4.61 9.31
N GLY A 100 -12.72 5.71 8.59
CA GLY A 100 -13.37 6.91 9.13
C GLY A 100 -12.49 7.69 10.12
N PHE A 101 -11.16 7.54 10.05
CA PHE A 101 -10.26 8.23 10.95
C PHE A 101 -10.24 9.74 10.73
N GLU A 102 -10.29 10.47 11.84
CA GLU A 102 -10.20 11.92 11.90
C GLU A 102 -8.85 12.44 11.39
N LYS A 103 -8.93 13.47 10.53
CA LYS A 103 -7.78 14.10 9.87
C LYS A 103 -7.32 15.33 10.64
N GLU A 104 -6.02 15.52 10.64
CA GLU A 104 -5.34 16.73 11.10
C GLU A 104 -4.57 17.35 9.92
N TYR A 105 -4.99 18.55 9.52
CA TYR A 105 -4.45 19.26 8.36
C TYR A 105 -3.24 20.12 8.74
N GLU A 106 -2.23 20.17 7.87
CA GLU A 106 -1.00 20.95 8.11
C GLU A 106 -1.25 22.47 8.02
N SER A 107 -2.27 22.88 7.26
CA SER A 107 -2.78 24.25 7.27
C SER A 107 -4.25 24.26 6.83
N GLU A 108 -5.00 25.25 7.32
CA GLU A 108 -6.41 25.46 6.95
C GLU A 108 -6.59 25.87 5.47
N ILE A 109 -5.51 26.27 4.81
CA ILE A 109 -5.50 26.78 3.43
C ILE A 109 -5.16 25.66 2.42
N ASN A 110 -4.41 24.63 2.82
CA ASN A 110 -3.96 23.55 1.93
C ASN A 110 -4.34 22.16 2.44
N ASN A 111 -5.61 21.82 2.27
CA ASN A 111 -6.21 20.55 2.71
C ASN A 111 -5.66 19.30 1.98
N LEU A 112 -4.67 19.45 1.08
CA LEU A 112 -4.06 18.32 0.37
C LEU A 112 -3.04 17.56 1.23
N LYS A 113 -2.52 18.20 2.29
CA LYS A 113 -1.57 17.61 3.23
C LYS A 113 -2.20 17.47 4.61
N TYR A 114 -2.49 16.22 4.97
CA TYR A 114 -2.96 15.85 6.30
C TYR A 114 -2.24 14.59 6.80
N LYS A 115 -2.25 14.43 8.12
CA LYS A 115 -2.11 13.13 8.81
C LYS A 115 -3.44 12.81 9.50
N PHE A 116 -3.59 11.62 10.07
CA PHE A 116 -4.66 11.41 11.04
C PHE A 116 -4.19 11.93 12.41
N ILE A 117 -5.14 12.19 13.32
CA ILE A 117 -4.79 12.46 14.73
C ILE A 117 -3.92 11.31 15.27
N ASP A 118 -3.05 11.61 16.23
CA ASP A 118 -1.97 10.67 16.60
C ASP A 118 -2.54 9.31 17.11
N GLU A 119 -3.65 9.31 17.84
CA GLU A 119 -4.35 8.08 18.26
C GLU A 119 -4.74 7.20 17.05
N HIS A 120 -5.25 7.80 15.97
CA HIS A 120 -5.64 7.08 14.77
C HIS A 120 -4.44 6.60 13.95
N GLU A 121 -3.33 7.36 13.93
CA GLU A 121 -2.08 6.89 13.30
C GLU A 121 -1.50 5.67 14.04
N GLU A 122 -1.60 5.62 15.36
CA GLU A 122 -1.20 4.48 16.17
C GLU A 122 -2.09 3.26 15.92
N LYS A 123 -3.42 3.44 15.97
CA LYS A 123 -4.39 2.38 15.63
C LYS A 123 -4.15 1.84 14.22
N LEU A 124 -3.93 2.71 13.24
CA LEU A 124 -3.64 2.32 11.86
C LEU A 124 -2.33 1.53 11.76
N SER A 125 -1.27 1.98 12.44
CA SER A 125 0.02 1.29 12.42
C SER A 125 -0.08 -0.10 13.01
N LYS A 126 -0.78 -0.25 14.14
CA LYS A 126 -1.02 -1.56 14.76
C LYS A 126 -1.82 -2.46 13.82
N TRP A 127 -2.95 -1.97 13.30
CA TRP A 127 -3.79 -2.74 12.38
C TRP A 127 -3.03 -3.18 11.12
N MET A 128 -2.22 -2.29 10.52
CA MET A 128 -1.44 -2.63 9.33
C MET A 128 -0.42 -3.72 9.62
N LYS A 129 0.28 -3.66 10.76
CA LYS A 129 1.25 -4.71 11.13
C LYS A 129 0.57 -6.06 11.35
N ASP A 130 -0.57 -6.05 12.03
CA ASP A 130 -1.29 -7.26 12.41
C ASP A 130 -1.96 -7.95 11.20
N ASN A 131 -2.37 -7.19 10.19
CA ASN A 131 -3.27 -7.67 9.14
C ASN A 131 -2.69 -7.69 7.72
N LEU A 132 -1.54 -7.05 7.49
CA LEU A 132 -0.95 -6.96 6.15
C LEU A 132 0.30 -7.81 6.01
N ILE A 133 0.44 -8.39 4.82
CA ILE A 133 1.60 -9.16 4.39
C ILE A 133 2.16 -8.47 3.15
N MET A 134 3.49 -8.44 3.03
CA MET A 134 4.17 -7.81 1.90
C MET A 134 4.97 -8.85 1.13
N HIS A 135 4.81 -8.90 -0.19
CA HIS A 135 5.72 -9.61 -1.07
C HIS A 135 6.58 -8.60 -1.82
N PHE A 136 7.87 -8.89 -2.02
CA PHE A 136 8.82 -7.90 -2.54
C PHE A 136 9.87 -8.50 -3.47
N VAL A 137 10.43 -7.68 -4.37
CA VAL A 137 11.58 -8.06 -5.20
C VAL A 137 12.49 -6.87 -5.39
N THR A 138 13.80 -7.09 -5.37
CA THR A 138 14.78 -6.07 -5.77
C THR A 138 14.86 -6.01 -7.28
N ILE A 139 14.77 -4.80 -7.82
CA ILE A 139 14.93 -4.54 -9.25
C ILE A 139 15.23 -3.06 -9.46
N ASP A 140 16.19 -2.78 -10.33
CA ASP A 140 16.44 -1.44 -10.83
C ASP A 140 15.30 -0.98 -11.75
N ASN A 141 14.95 0.31 -11.67
CA ASN A 141 13.90 0.92 -12.49
C ASN A 141 12.54 0.15 -12.43
N PRO A 142 11.93 -0.01 -11.25
CA PRO A 142 10.78 -0.90 -11.04
C PRO A 142 9.46 -0.42 -11.69
N MET A 143 9.47 0.67 -12.47
CA MET A 143 8.26 1.34 -12.97
C MET A 143 7.47 0.49 -13.97
N GLU A 144 8.15 -0.17 -14.92
CA GLU A 144 7.49 -1.08 -15.86
C GLU A 144 6.89 -2.29 -15.14
N PHE A 145 7.60 -2.77 -14.12
CA PHE A 145 7.13 -3.89 -13.30
C PHE A 145 5.95 -3.49 -12.40
N GLU A 146 5.90 -2.26 -11.90
CA GLU A 146 4.73 -1.70 -11.20
C GLU A 146 3.48 -1.74 -12.07
N ILE A 147 3.59 -1.25 -13.31
CA ILE A 147 2.46 -1.21 -14.27
C ILE A 147 1.99 -2.63 -14.55
N TYR A 148 2.92 -3.56 -14.76
CA TYR A 148 2.60 -4.98 -14.94
C TYR A 148 1.86 -5.57 -13.74
N LEU A 149 2.33 -5.33 -12.51
CA LEU A 149 1.66 -5.80 -11.29
C LEU A 149 0.27 -5.18 -11.11
N ILE A 150 0.12 -3.87 -11.37
CA ILE A 150 -1.18 -3.19 -11.29
C ILE A 150 -2.16 -3.78 -12.30
N ASN A 151 -1.74 -4.03 -13.54
CA ASN A 151 -2.59 -4.63 -14.56
C ASN A 151 -2.90 -6.11 -14.28
N THR A 152 -1.98 -6.82 -13.64
CA THR A 152 -2.14 -8.26 -13.32
C THR A 152 -3.08 -8.46 -12.13
N TYR A 153 -2.94 -7.66 -11.07
CA TYR A 153 -3.66 -7.86 -9.82
C TYR A 153 -4.83 -6.89 -9.62
N GLU A 154 -4.89 -5.80 -10.39
CA GLU A 154 -5.96 -4.79 -10.35
C GLU A 154 -6.30 -4.27 -8.93
N PRO A 155 -5.31 -4.03 -8.06
CA PRO A 155 -5.54 -3.79 -6.63
C PRO A 155 -6.45 -2.57 -6.38
N PRO A 156 -7.46 -2.68 -5.50
CA PRO A 156 -8.47 -1.64 -5.31
C PRO A 156 -7.90 -0.34 -4.73
N LEU A 157 -6.77 -0.38 -4.01
CA LEU A 157 -6.18 0.83 -3.40
C LEU A 157 -5.19 1.58 -4.31
N ASN A 158 -4.82 1.02 -5.46
CA ASN A 158 -4.06 1.75 -6.48
C ASN A 158 -5.01 2.63 -7.28
N LEU A 159 -5.11 3.91 -6.91
CA LEU A 159 -5.94 4.89 -7.61
C LEU A 159 -5.30 5.41 -8.90
N LYS A 160 -3.97 5.51 -8.92
CA LYS A 160 -3.20 5.94 -10.08
C LYS A 160 -2.86 4.72 -10.93
N ASP A 161 -2.89 4.89 -12.25
CA ASP A 161 -2.48 3.91 -13.27
C ASP A 161 -3.35 2.64 -13.36
N ASN A 162 -4.19 2.35 -12.35
CA ASN A 162 -5.19 1.28 -12.40
C ASN A 162 -6.39 1.70 -13.28
N LYS A 163 -6.42 1.20 -14.51
CA LYS A 163 -7.46 1.44 -15.52
C LYS A 163 -8.51 0.32 -15.61
N SER A 164 -8.48 -0.64 -14.68
CA SER A 164 -9.45 -1.74 -14.66
C SER A 164 -10.89 -1.22 -14.52
N GLU A 165 -11.86 -1.98 -15.04
CA GLU A 165 -13.28 -1.75 -14.71
C GLU A 165 -13.64 -2.36 -13.34
N LYS A 166 -12.94 -3.43 -12.91
CA LYS A 166 -13.10 -4.05 -11.59
C LYS A 166 -12.90 -3.01 -10.50
N ASN A 167 -13.84 -2.87 -9.56
CA ASN A 167 -13.80 -1.90 -8.46
C ASN A 167 -13.66 -0.42 -8.89
N ARG A 168 -13.97 -0.04 -10.14
CA ARG A 168 -13.82 1.34 -10.63
C ARG A 168 -14.67 2.34 -9.85
N ALA A 169 -15.91 1.98 -9.52
CA ALA A 169 -16.81 2.79 -8.70
C ALA A 169 -16.20 3.05 -7.30
N PHE A 170 -15.66 2.00 -6.66
CA PHE A 170 -14.95 2.11 -5.39
C PHE A 170 -13.75 3.05 -5.48
N ARG A 171 -12.89 2.91 -6.51
CA ARG A 171 -11.72 3.80 -6.69
C ARG A 171 -12.14 5.26 -6.83
N LYS A 172 -13.23 5.55 -7.52
CA LYS A 172 -13.78 6.92 -7.64
C LYS A 172 -14.22 7.47 -6.28
N GLN A 173 -14.95 6.68 -5.49
CA GLN A 173 -15.38 7.06 -4.14
C GLN A 173 -14.19 7.28 -3.21
N LEU A 174 -13.21 6.36 -3.21
CA LEU A 174 -12.00 6.46 -2.38
C LEU A 174 -11.18 7.72 -2.71
N SER A 175 -11.08 8.07 -3.99
CA SER A 175 -10.44 9.32 -4.41
C SER A 175 -11.09 10.55 -3.76
N GLN A 176 -12.43 10.61 -3.73
CA GLN A 176 -13.18 11.70 -3.10
C GLN A 176 -12.99 11.74 -1.57
N LEU A 177 -12.97 10.59 -0.90
CA LEU A 177 -12.73 10.51 0.56
C LEU A 177 -11.34 11.02 0.94
N ARG A 178 -10.35 10.87 0.06
CA ARG A 178 -8.99 11.34 0.31
C ARG A 178 -8.85 12.86 0.19
N THR A 179 -9.74 13.52 -0.56
CA THR A 179 -9.69 14.97 -0.81
C THR A 179 -10.62 15.80 0.06
N ARG A 180 -11.71 15.20 0.57
CA ARG A 180 -12.62 15.83 1.54
C ARG A 180 -11.93 16.01 2.89
#